data_AF-A0A937I797-F1
#
_entry.id   AF-A0A937I797-F1
#
_cell.length_a   1.000
_cell.length_b   1.000
_cell.length_c   1.000
_cell.angle_alpha   90.00
_cell.angle_beta   90.00
_cell.angle_gamma   90.00
#
_symmetry.space_group_name_H-M   'P 1'
#
loop_
_entity.id
_entity.type
_entity.pdbx_description
1 polymer ?
#
loop_
_entity_poly.entity_id
_entity_poly.type
_entity_poly.pdbx_seq_one_letter_code
_entity_poly.pdbx_strand_id
1 'polypeptide(L)' 'MKKQFIEEEQLLEEAFKLAVTIFDSGFRPDFIVGIWRGGSTVGIYVQE' A
#
# COMPACT_ATOMS: atom_id res chain seq x y z
N MET A 1 -6.23 -4.99 -25.52
CA MET A 1 -6.27 -4.65 -24.08
C MET A 1 -5.22 -3.57 -23.82
N LYS A 2 -5.60 -2.40 -23.29
CA LYS A 2 -4.64 -1.33 -22.98
C LYS A 2 -3.96 -1.67 -21.66
N LYS A 3 -2.63 -1.87 -21.68
CA LYS A 3 -1.85 -2.09 -20.46
C LYS A 3 -1.55 -0.75 -19.80
N GLN A 4 -1.61 -0.72 -18.47
CA GLN A 4 -1.09 0.36 -17.66
C GLN A 4 0.22 -0.12 -17.04
N PHE A 5 1.28 0.63 -17.30
CA PHE A 5 2.56 0.46 -16.62
C PHE A 5 2.64 1.53 -15.54
N ILE A 6 3.26 1.18 -14.42
CA ILE A 6 3.45 2.08 -13.28
C ILE A 6 4.94 2.15 -12.99
N GLU A 7 5.39 3.31 -12.54
CA GLU A 7 6.74 3.50 -12.01
C GLU A 7 6.79 3.08 -10.53
N GLU A 8 7.98 2.75 -10.05
CA GLU A 8 8.19 2.38 -8.63
C GLU A 8 7.79 3.52 -7.68
N GLU A 9 8.18 4.75 -7.99
CA GLU A 9 7.87 5.95 -7.20
C GLU A 9 6.35 6.14 -7.08
N GLN A 10 5.61 5.91 -8.18
CA GLN A 10 4.15 5.97 -8.16
C GLN A 10 3.56 4.90 -7.21
N LEU A 11 4.07 3.67 -7.24
CA LEU A 11 3.59 2.61 -6.35
C LEU A 11 3.86 2.96 -4.86
N LEU A 12 5.02 3.54 -4.58
CA LEU A 12 5.42 3.95 -3.24
C LEU A 12 4.55 5.09 -2.71
N GLU A 13 4.38 6.16 -3.47
CA GLU A 13 3.52 7.29 -3.08
C GLU A 13 2.07 6.86 -2.82
N GLU A 14 1.51 6.00 -3.67
CA GLU A 14 0.15 5.49 -3.51
C GLU A 14 0.01 4.59 -2.27
N ALA A 15 1.05 3.82 -1.92
CA ALA A 15 1.05 3.03 -0.69
C ALA A 15 1.10 3.92 0.57
N PHE A 16 1.89 5.00 0.57
CA PHE A 16 1.90 5.96 1.68
C PHE A 16 0.58 6.73 1.81
N LYS A 17 -0.04 7.12 0.69
CA LYS A 17 -1.39 7.72 0.70
C LYS A 17 -2.42 6.78 1.33
N LEU A 18 -2.34 5.48 1.03
CA LEU A 18 -3.18 4.47 1.68
C LEU A 18 -2.92 4.40 3.19
N ALA A 19 -1.66 4.43 3.62
CA ALA A 19 -1.29 4.45 5.04
C ALA A 19 -1.89 5.65 5.78
N VAL A 20 -1.77 6.86 5.20
CA VAL A 20 -2.38 8.09 5.72
C VAL A 20 -3.90 7.96 5.79
N THR A 21 -4.53 7.40 4.75
CA THR A 21 -5.98 7.19 4.73
C THR A 21 -6.43 6.24 5.86
N ILE A 22 -5.68 5.16 6.10
CA ILE A 22 -5.93 4.24 7.21
C ILE A 22 -5.77 4.97 8.55
N PHE A 23 -4.70 5.76 8.71
CA PHE A 23 -4.44 6.51 9.92
C PHE A 23 -5.56 7.52 10.23
N ASP A 24 -5.96 8.31 9.24
CA ASP A 24 -6.99 9.34 9.35
C ASP A 24 -8.38 8.75 9.61
N SER A 25 -8.64 7.51 9.17
CA SER A 25 -9.89 6.81 9.46
C SER A 25 -10.07 6.42 10.93
N GLY A 26 -9.02 6.53 11.76
CA GLY A 26 -9.03 6.03 13.13
C GLY A 26 -8.90 4.51 13.26
N PHE A 27 -8.78 3.77 12.14
CA PHE A 27 -8.51 2.35 12.15
C PHE A 27 -7.08 2.08 12.65
N ARG A 28 -6.93 1.21 13.65
CA ARG A 28 -5.65 0.87 14.30
C ARG A 28 -5.51 -0.66 14.36
N PRO A 29 -5.19 -1.31 13.23
CA PRO A 29 -5.00 -2.75 13.22
C PRO A 29 -3.71 -3.14 13.95
N ASP A 30 -3.72 -4.27 14.65
CA ASP A 30 -2.54 -4.79 15.35
C ASP A 30 -1.55 -5.50 14.40
N PHE A 31 -2.00 -5.93 13.22
CA PHE A 31 -1.18 -6.61 12.22
C PHE A 31 -1.71 -6.39 10.80
N ILE A 32 -0.83 -6.52 9.81
CA ILE A 32 -1.14 -6.45 8.38
C ILE A 32 -0.98 -7.84 7.75
N VAL A 33 -1.91 -8.25 6.89
CA VAL A 33 -1.83 -9.50 6.13
C VAL A 33 -1.56 -9.19 4.66
N GLY A 34 -0.30 -9.34 4.24
CA GLY A 34 0.11 -9.17 2.84
C GLY A 34 -0.22 -10.38 1.98
N ILE A 35 -1.03 -10.21 0.92
CA ILE A 35 -1.36 -11.29 -0.01
C ILE A 35 -0.24 -11.45 -1.06
N TRP A 36 0.44 -12.59 -1.03
CA TRP A 36 1.50 -12.90 -1.99
C TRP A 36 0.94 -13.10 -3.41
N ARG A 37 1.56 -12.57 -4.49
CA ARG A 37 2.83 -11.81 -4.56
C ARG A 37 2.69 -10.30 -4.42
N GLY A 38 1.61 -9.73 -4.95
CA GLY A 38 1.48 -8.29 -5.16
C GLY A 38 1.30 -7.47 -3.89
N GLY A 39 0.78 -8.07 -2.82
CA GLY A 39 0.51 -7.39 -1.55
C GLY A 39 1.74 -7.19 -0.66
N SER A 40 2.89 -7.82 -0.96
CA SER A 40 4.09 -7.70 -0.12
C SER A 40 4.61 -6.27 -0.08
N THR A 41 4.79 -5.65 -1.25
CA THR A 41 5.39 -4.30 -1.36
C THR A 41 4.50 -3.24 -0.71
N VAL A 42 3.19 -3.28 -0.99
CA VAL A 42 2.24 -2.33 -0.40
C VAL A 42 2.12 -2.53 1.11
N GLY A 43 2.09 -3.79 1.59
CA GLY A 43 2.03 -4.09 3.01
C GLY A 43 3.24 -3.54 3.78
N ILE A 44 4.43 -3.60 3.19
CA ILE A 44 5.65 -3.02 3.77
C ILE A 44 5.52 -1.50 3.88
N TYR A 45 5.18 -0.80 2.81
CA TYR A 45 5.09 0.67 2.83
C TYR A 45 3.93 1.22 3.68
N VAL A 46 2.85 0.47 3.85
CA VAL A 46 1.76 0.85 4.76
C VAL A 46 2.18 0.72 6.23
N GLN A 47 3.16 -0.13 6.53
CA GLN A 47 3.67 -0.36 7.87
C GLN A 47 4.72 0.67 8.33
N GLU A 48 5.56 1.17 7.40
CA GLU A 48 6.59 2.20 7.67
C GLU A 48 6.00 3.52 8.17
#